data_AF-A0A944YH86-F1
#
_entry.id   AF-A0A944YH86-F1
#
_cell.length_a   1.000
_cell.length_b   1.000
_cell.length_c   1.000
_cell.angle_alpha   90.00
_cell.angle_beta   90.00
_cell.angle_gamma   90.00
#
_symmetry.space_group_name_H-M   'P 1'
#
loop_
_entity.id
_entity.type
_entity.pdbx_description
1 polymer ?
#
loop_
_entity_poly.entity_id
_entity_poly.type
_entity_poly.pdbx_seq_one_letter_code
_entity_poly.pdbx_strand_id
1 'polypeptide(L)'
;MTETNQEEDTIKKPEDETELSFDAVDLMLEGDLKSQINYSMVKGIAQALDEKAQILIKAEESFEPQEEETFAEVALPEIEAMAMAISEGCVDFSKIRFWEACETAEVAWEETKDAEGNVVGKMPYGHPLEEPAEGNRILANLRQISTWLAEVHSLHEKNGMGWVSPYGCPEDGQQAYDNRSNSINKLSHIIETIEKNFDA
;
A
#
# COMPACT_ATOMS: atom_id res chain seq x y z
N MET A 1 17.73 -60.82 0.18
CA MET A 1 18.93 -60.01 -0.11
C MET A 1 18.71 -59.44 -1.51
N THR A 2 17.93 -58.35 -1.59
CA THR A 2 18.38 -56.98 -1.95
C THR A 2 18.82 -56.95 -3.41
N GLU A 3 17.90 -56.85 -4.37
CA GLU A 3 17.28 -55.61 -4.88
C GLU A 3 18.32 -54.57 -5.32
N THR A 4 18.62 -54.60 -6.62
CA THR A 4 19.28 -53.55 -7.39
C THR A 4 18.28 -52.42 -7.63
N ASN A 5 18.46 -51.28 -6.95
CA ASN A 5 17.77 -50.03 -7.27
C ASN A 5 18.54 -49.34 -8.41
N GLN A 6 17.89 -49.22 -9.56
CA GLN A 6 18.22 -48.22 -10.58
C GLN A 6 17.60 -46.90 -10.12
N GLU A 7 18.43 -45.91 -9.79
CA GLU A 7 17.99 -44.53 -9.62
C GLU A 7 17.66 -43.97 -11.01
N GLU A 8 16.36 -43.84 -11.31
CA GLU A 8 15.89 -43.02 -12.42
C GLU A 8 16.12 -41.55 -12.06
N ASP A 9 17.08 -40.93 -12.75
CA ASP A 9 17.27 -39.48 -12.82
C ASP A 9 15.96 -38.84 -13.29
N THR A 10 15.13 -38.46 -12.33
CA THR A 10 13.96 -37.63 -12.59
C THR A 10 14.49 -36.23 -12.85
N ILE A 11 14.73 -35.91 -14.11
CA ILE A 11 14.97 -34.53 -14.57
C ILE A 11 13.73 -33.74 -14.14
N LYS A 12 13.83 -33.03 -13.01
CA LYS A 12 12.85 -32.01 -12.63
C LYS A 12 12.81 -31.03 -13.80
N LYS A 13 11.66 -30.92 -14.45
CA LYS A 13 11.38 -29.78 -15.34
C LYS A 13 11.75 -28.51 -14.57
N PRO A 14 12.41 -27.53 -15.21
CA PRO A 14 12.59 -26.22 -14.57
C PRO A 14 11.21 -25.77 -14.11
N GLU A 15 11.11 -25.45 -12.82
CA GLU A 15 9.95 -24.77 -12.25
C GLU A 15 9.67 -23.57 -13.14
N ASP A 16 8.40 -23.41 -13.54
CA ASP A 16 7.92 -22.40 -14.47
C ASP A 16 8.76 -21.12 -14.37
N GLU A 17 9.43 -20.76 -15.47
CA GLU A 17 9.86 -19.38 -15.66
C GLU A 17 8.64 -18.54 -15.31
N THR A 18 8.75 -17.72 -14.27
CA THR A 18 7.71 -16.78 -13.91
C THR A 18 7.49 -15.95 -15.15
N GLU A 19 6.42 -16.23 -15.90
CA GLU A 19 6.03 -15.41 -17.04
C GLU A 19 6.02 -13.99 -16.52
N LEU A 20 6.86 -13.14 -17.09
CA LEU A 20 6.89 -11.73 -16.76
C LEU A 20 5.48 -11.21 -17.01
N SER A 21 4.71 -11.04 -15.93
CA SER A 21 3.38 -10.47 -16.03
C SER A 21 3.55 -9.01 -16.41
N PHE A 22 3.12 -8.66 -17.62
CA PHE A 22 3.18 -7.28 -18.09
C PHE A 22 2.16 -6.44 -17.32
N ASP A 23 2.61 -5.36 -16.69
CA ASP A 23 1.74 -4.36 -16.08
C ASP A 23 1.08 -3.51 -17.19
N ALA A 24 -0.22 -3.21 -17.06
CA ALA A 24 -0.93 -2.33 -18.01
C ALA A 24 -0.23 -0.97 -18.14
N VAL A 25 0.29 -0.48 -17.01
CA VAL A 25 0.97 0.81 -16.95
C VAL A 25 2.33 0.74 -17.64
N ASP A 26 3.05 -0.38 -17.57
CA ASP A 26 4.31 -0.55 -18.30
C ASP A 26 4.09 -0.52 -19.82
N LEU A 27 2.97 -1.09 -20.31
CA LEU A 27 2.56 -1.00 -21.71
C LEU A 27 2.18 0.43 -22.11
N MET A 28 1.49 1.17 -21.24
CA MET A 28 1.14 2.57 -21.48
C MET A 28 2.36 3.50 -21.49
N LEU A 29 3.40 3.14 -20.74
CA LEU A 29 4.64 3.90 -20.63
C LEU A 29 5.72 3.38 -21.59
N GLU A 30 5.35 2.65 -22.65
CA GLU A 30 6.32 2.16 -23.63
C GLU A 30 7.15 3.32 -24.20
N GLY A 31 8.48 3.20 -24.12
CA GLY A 31 9.43 4.24 -24.51
C GLY A 31 9.74 5.29 -23.43
N ASP A 32 9.07 5.28 -22.27
CA ASP A 32 9.38 6.10 -21.10
C ASP A 32 9.88 5.26 -19.92
N LEU A 33 11.14 4.80 -20.03
CA LEU A 33 11.79 3.98 -19.01
C LEU A 33 11.86 4.69 -17.64
N LYS A 34 11.94 6.02 -17.60
CA LYS A 34 12.00 6.78 -16.34
C LYS A 34 10.69 6.61 -15.57
N SER A 35 9.56 6.76 -16.25
CA SER A 35 8.25 6.60 -15.62
C SER A 35 7.97 5.14 -15.23
N GLN A 36 8.39 4.17 -16.03
CA GLN A 36 8.30 2.73 -15.70
C GLN A 36 9.04 2.39 -14.40
N ILE A 37 10.28 2.88 -14.25
CA ILE A 37 11.09 2.66 -13.04
C ILE A 37 10.41 3.30 -11.82
N ASN A 38 9.94 4.56 -11.95
CA ASN A 38 9.26 5.25 -10.86
C ASN A 38 7.98 4.52 -10.44
N TYR A 39 7.15 4.13 -11.39
CA TYR A 39 5.92 3.39 -11.12
C TYR A 39 6.21 2.06 -10.42
N SER A 40 7.20 1.29 -10.91
CA SER A 40 7.64 0.05 -10.27
C SER A 40 8.12 0.25 -8.82
N MET A 41 8.87 1.33 -8.56
CA MET A 41 9.29 1.68 -7.19
C MET A 41 8.10 2.02 -6.30
N VAL A 42 7.16 2.84 -6.79
CA VAL A 42 5.94 3.19 -6.04
C VAL A 42 5.12 1.93 -5.74
N LYS A 43 4.96 1.02 -6.71
CA LYS A 43 4.27 -0.26 -6.51
C LYS A 43 4.90 -1.11 -5.41
N GLY A 44 6.23 -1.19 -5.37
CA GLY A 44 6.94 -1.91 -4.30
C GLY A 44 6.75 -1.27 -2.92
N ILE A 45 6.78 0.07 -2.84
CA ILE A 45 6.51 0.82 -1.60
C ILE A 45 5.06 0.61 -1.15
N ALA A 46 4.12 0.70 -2.10
CA ALA A 46 2.69 0.51 -1.85
C ALA A 46 2.40 -0.89 -1.30
N GLN A 47 3.00 -1.92 -1.89
CA GLN A 47 2.88 -3.29 -1.40
C GLN A 47 3.42 -3.44 0.03
N ALA A 48 4.62 -2.90 0.30
CA ALA A 48 5.23 -2.98 1.63
C ALA A 48 4.37 -2.29 2.70
N LEU A 49 3.77 -1.14 2.37
CA LEU A 49 2.83 -0.43 3.24
C LEU A 49 1.53 -1.22 3.43
N ASP A 50 0.94 -1.72 2.34
CA ASP A 50 -0.31 -2.46 2.36
C ASP A 50 -0.20 -3.72 3.21
N GLU A 51 0.88 -4.49 3.07
CA GLU A 51 1.11 -5.67 3.91
C GLU A 51 1.03 -5.38 5.41
N LYS A 52 1.49 -4.20 5.86
CA LYS A 52 1.43 -3.81 7.28
C LYS A 52 0.08 -3.21 7.66
N ALA A 53 -0.49 -2.37 6.80
CA ALA A 53 -1.83 -1.82 6.99
C ALA A 53 -2.88 -2.93 7.09
N GLN A 54 -2.83 -3.94 6.21
CA GLN A 54 -3.76 -5.09 6.22
C GLN A 54 -3.70 -5.91 7.51
N ILE A 55 -2.55 -5.99 8.18
CA ILE A 55 -2.45 -6.67 9.48
C ILE A 55 -3.30 -5.92 10.52
N LEU A 56 -3.17 -4.60 10.57
CA LEU A 56 -3.95 -3.77 11.50
C LEU A 56 -5.43 -3.70 11.12
N ILE A 57 -5.78 -3.58 9.84
CA ILE A 57 -7.17 -3.59 9.37
C ILE A 57 -7.85 -4.89 9.82
N LYS A 58 -7.22 -6.05 9.59
CA LYS A 58 -7.78 -7.34 10.02
C LYS A 58 -7.88 -7.46 11.54
N ALA A 59 -6.91 -6.90 12.27
CA ALA A 59 -6.95 -6.86 13.72
C ALA A 59 -8.10 -5.99 14.23
N GLU A 60 -8.36 -4.85 13.61
CA GLU A 60 -9.49 -3.97 13.89
C GLU A 60 -10.83 -4.66 13.60
N GLU A 61 -10.97 -5.27 12.42
CA GLU A 61 -12.18 -6.02 12.02
C GLU A 61 -12.51 -7.17 12.97
N SER A 62 -11.48 -7.77 13.58
CA SER A 62 -11.61 -8.90 14.51
C SER A 62 -11.55 -8.46 15.98
N PHE A 63 -11.54 -7.16 16.26
CA PHE A 63 -11.35 -6.64 17.60
C PHE A 63 -12.60 -6.85 18.47
N GLU A 64 -12.42 -7.51 19.60
CA GLU A 64 -13.45 -7.66 20.63
C GLU A 64 -13.02 -6.86 21.88
N PRO A 65 -13.65 -5.69 22.14
CA PRO A 65 -13.30 -4.84 23.27
C PRO A 65 -13.35 -5.58 24.61
N GLN A 66 -12.32 -5.45 25.44
CA GLN A 66 -12.41 -5.78 26.86
C GLN A 66 -12.70 -4.49 27.63
N GLU A 67 -13.82 -4.46 28.37
CA GLU A 67 -14.29 -3.27 29.08
C GLU A 67 -14.66 -2.10 28.14
N GLU A 68 -14.12 -0.90 28.36
CA GLU A 68 -14.43 0.31 27.58
C GLU A 68 -13.30 0.69 26.59
N GLU A 69 -12.31 -0.19 26.40
CA GLU A 69 -11.18 0.08 25.52
C GLU A 69 -11.58 0.05 24.04
N THR A 70 -10.96 0.89 23.23
CA THR A 70 -11.13 0.92 21.77
C THR A 70 -9.92 0.32 21.06
N PHE A 71 -10.09 -0.13 19.82
CA PHE A 71 -8.99 -0.66 19.01
C PHE A 71 -7.83 0.33 18.90
N ALA A 72 -8.14 1.61 18.64
CA ALA A 72 -7.15 2.67 18.55
C ALA A 72 -6.32 2.85 19.84
N GLU A 73 -6.92 2.66 21.02
CA GLU A 73 -6.18 2.71 22.29
C GLU A 73 -5.21 1.53 22.43
N VAL A 74 -5.67 0.32 22.08
CA VAL A 74 -4.86 -0.90 22.19
C VAL A 74 -3.74 -0.93 21.15
N ALA A 75 -4.01 -0.48 19.92
CA ALA A 75 -3.08 -0.48 18.80
C ALA A 75 -2.29 0.84 18.66
N LEU A 76 -2.32 1.70 19.68
CA LEU A 76 -1.65 3.00 19.67
C LEU A 76 -0.18 2.92 19.22
N PRO A 77 0.67 2.02 19.75
CA PRO A 77 2.08 1.95 19.36
C PRO A 77 2.27 1.66 17.87
N GLU A 78 1.48 0.74 17.32
CA GLU A 78 1.54 0.36 15.91
C GLU A 78 1.05 1.48 14.99
N ILE A 79 -0.04 2.16 15.38
CA ILE A 79 -0.59 3.31 14.65
C ILE A 79 0.45 4.46 14.61
N GLU A 80 1.06 4.80 15.74
CA GLU A 80 2.09 5.84 15.81
C GLU A 80 3.33 5.44 14.98
N ALA A 81 3.76 4.19 15.05
CA ALA A 81 4.91 3.72 14.28
C ALA A 81 4.69 3.81 12.76
N MET A 82 3.51 3.42 12.26
CA MET A 82 3.17 3.58 10.85
C MET A 82 3.13 5.05 10.44
N ALA A 83 2.48 5.90 11.23
CA ALA A 83 2.40 7.33 10.95
C ALA A 83 3.79 7.97 10.87
N MET A 84 4.69 7.64 11.80
CA MET A 84 6.08 8.10 11.79
C MET A 84 6.88 7.56 10.61
N ALA A 85 6.69 6.29 10.24
CA ALA A 85 7.34 5.72 9.07
C ALA A 85 6.98 6.45 7.77
N ILE A 86 5.76 6.99 7.68
CA ILE A 86 5.32 7.81 6.54
C ILE A 86 5.79 9.25 6.65
N SER A 87 5.68 9.85 7.83
CA SER A 87 5.90 11.30 8.04
C SER A 87 7.36 11.68 8.26
N GLU A 88 8.21 10.72 8.63
CA GLU A 88 9.63 10.91 8.99
C GLU A 88 10.56 9.83 8.44
N GLY A 89 10.03 8.84 7.73
CA GLY A 89 10.81 7.74 7.17
C GLY A 89 11.61 8.11 5.93
N CYS A 90 12.08 7.08 5.22
CA CYS A 90 12.99 7.21 4.09
C CYS A 90 12.31 7.59 2.76
N VAL A 91 10.98 7.49 2.69
CA VAL A 91 10.21 7.75 1.46
C VAL A 91 9.50 9.09 1.59
N ASP A 92 9.71 9.95 0.61
CA ASP A 92 8.98 11.21 0.46
C ASP A 92 7.70 10.97 -0.35
N PHE A 93 6.63 10.57 0.35
CA PHE A 93 5.35 10.22 -0.28
C PHE A 93 4.68 11.39 -1.01
N SER A 94 5.02 12.65 -0.69
CA SER A 94 4.42 13.80 -1.39
C SER A 94 4.91 13.94 -2.84
N LYS A 95 5.90 13.15 -3.25
CA LYS A 95 6.37 13.11 -4.65
C LYS A 95 5.64 12.09 -5.51
N ILE A 96 4.81 11.23 -4.91
CA ILE A 96 4.03 10.23 -5.62
C ILE A 96 2.95 10.95 -6.42
N ARG A 97 2.81 10.59 -7.70
CA ARG A 97 1.78 11.12 -8.58
C ARG A 97 0.50 10.34 -8.40
N PHE A 98 -0.63 10.99 -8.67
CA PHE A 98 -1.94 10.39 -8.49
C PHE A 98 -2.09 9.07 -9.27
N TRP A 99 -1.64 9.04 -10.53
CA TRP A 99 -1.67 7.84 -11.36
C TRP A 99 -0.71 6.75 -10.88
N GLU A 100 0.34 7.08 -10.11
CA GLU A 100 1.22 6.11 -9.48
C GLU A 100 0.60 5.53 -8.19
N ALA A 101 -0.39 6.21 -7.61
CA ALA A 101 -1.06 5.84 -6.36
C ALA A 101 -2.41 5.12 -6.54
N CYS A 102 -2.92 5.09 -7.77
CA CYS A 102 -4.22 4.53 -8.13
C CYS A 102 -4.08 3.69 -9.40
N GLU A 103 -5.05 2.82 -9.66
CA GLU A 103 -5.14 2.13 -10.95
C GLU A 103 -5.95 3.01 -11.90
N THR A 104 -5.29 3.52 -12.94
CA THR A 104 -5.90 4.42 -13.93
C THR A 104 -6.16 3.74 -15.27
N ALA A 105 -5.76 2.47 -15.42
CA ALA A 105 -5.93 1.70 -16.65
C ALA A 105 -5.81 0.20 -16.41
N GLU A 106 -6.43 -0.59 -17.28
CA GLU A 106 -6.39 -2.05 -17.28
C GLU A 106 -5.74 -2.60 -18.57
N VAL A 107 -5.25 -3.84 -18.56
CA VAL A 107 -4.77 -4.51 -19.79
C VAL A 107 -5.97 -4.98 -20.61
N ALA A 108 -6.11 -4.44 -21.82
CA ALA A 108 -7.05 -4.91 -22.81
C ALA A 108 -6.31 -5.57 -23.99
N TRP A 109 -7.05 -6.32 -24.82
CA TRP A 109 -6.48 -7.10 -25.92
C TRP A 109 -7.18 -6.77 -27.24
N GLU A 110 -6.39 -6.40 -28.24
CA GLU A 110 -6.87 -6.31 -29.62
C GLU A 110 -6.66 -7.66 -30.30
N GLU A 111 -7.76 -8.30 -30.72
CA GLU A 111 -7.73 -9.60 -31.40
C GLU A 111 -7.72 -9.41 -32.92
N THR A 112 -6.70 -9.96 -33.58
CA THR A 112 -6.70 -10.11 -35.05
C THR A 112 -7.34 -11.45 -35.41
N LYS A 113 -8.35 -11.43 -36.28
CA LYS A 113 -9.09 -12.63 -36.71
C LYS A 113 -8.83 -12.95 -38.19
N ASP A 114 -8.78 -14.23 -38.53
CA ASP A 114 -8.72 -14.69 -39.92
C ASP A 114 -10.08 -14.58 -40.63
N ALA A 115 -10.12 -14.98 -41.91
CA ALA A 115 -11.33 -14.96 -42.74
C ALA A 115 -12.44 -15.90 -42.24
N GLU A 116 -12.12 -16.85 -41.37
CA GLU A 116 -13.04 -17.82 -40.77
C GLU A 116 -13.52 -17.36 -39.38
N GLY A 117 -12.98 -16.23 -38.89
CA GLY A 117 -13.29 -15.63 -37.60
C GLY A 117 -12.46 -16.17 -36.44
N ASN A 118 -11.45 -17.01 -36.69
CA ASN A 118 -10.56 -17.53 -35.66
C ASN A 118 -9.53 -16.47 -35.27
N VAL A 119 -9.23 -16.36 -33.98
CA VAL A 119 -8.20 -15.44 -33.48
C VAL A 119 -6.82 -15.95 -33.89
N VAL A 120 -6.10 -15.18 -34.71
CA VAL A 120 -4.75 -15.47 -35.20
C VAL A 120 -3.68 -14.58 -34.58
N GLY A 121 -4.09 -13.54 -33.83
CA GLY A 121 -3.17 -12.68 -33.08
C GLY A 121 -3.88 -11.98 -31.92
N LYS A 122 -3.13 -11.70 -30.87
CA LYS A 122 -3.56 -10.85 -29.75
C LYS A 122 -2.45 -9.83 -29.47
N MET A 123 -2.82 -8.55 -29.40
CA MET A 123 -1.90 -7.48 -29.03
C MET A 123 -2.42 -6.80 -27.76
N PRO A 124 -1.65 -6.74 -26.66
CA PRO A 124 -2.08 -6.07 -25.45
C PRO A 124 -1.97 -4.55 -25.61
N TYR A 125 -2.87 -3.81 -24.98
CA TYR A 125 -2.80 -2.36 -24.88
C TYR A 125 -3.39 -1.90 -23.54
N GLY A 126 -2.98 -0.71 -23.07
CA GLY A 126 -3.58 -0.10 -21.89
C GLY A 126 -4.93 0.55 -22.22
N HIS A 127 -5.98 0.14 -21.54
CA HIS A 127 -7.31 0.76 -21.61
C HIS A 127 -7.51 1.66 -20.39
N PRO A 128 -7.57 3.00 -20.56
CA PRO A 128 -7.81 3.92 -19.46
C PRO A 128 -9.17 3.66 -18.79
N LEU A 129 -9.20 3.68 -17.46
CA LEU A 129 -10.44 3.60 -16.70
C LEU A 129 -11.17 4.96 -16.73
N GLU A 130 -12.51 4.93 -16.74
CA GLU A 130 -13.33 6.15 -16.65
C GLU A 130 -13.15 6.85 -15.29
N GLU A 131 -13.06 6.06 -14.22
CA GLU A 131 -12.74 6.53 -12.87
C GLU A 131 -11.56 5.71 -12.31
N PRO A 132 -10.57 6.35 -11.67
CA PRO A 132 -9.46 5.66 -11.04
C PRO A 132 -9.94 4.69 -9.94
N ALA A 133 -9.49 3.43 -10.01
CA ALA A 133 -9.70 2.45 -8.95
C ALA A 133 -8.60 2.55 -7.88
N GLU A 134 -8.81 1.92 -6.71
CA GLU A 134 -7.85 1.96 -5.59
C GLU A 134 -6.46 1.43 -5.95
N GLY A 135 -6.34 0.59 -6.98
CA GLY A 135 -5.09 0.08 -7.53
C GLY A 135 -4.17 -0.53 -6.49
N ASN A 136 -2.96 0.04 -6.34
CA ASN A 136 -1.96 -0.44 -5.39
C ASN A 136 -2.23 -0.06 -3.91
N ARG A 137 -3.37 0.58 -3.63
CA ARG A 137 -3.89 0.88 -2.29
C ARG A 137 -3.05 1.85 -1.46
N ILE A 138 -1.99 2.47 -2.01
CA ILE A 138 -1.15 3.38 -1.22
C ILE A 138 -1.96 4.54 -0.64
N LEU A 139 -2.82 5.17 -1.46
CA LEU A 139 -3.65 6.29 -1.02
C LEU A 139 -4.71 5.86 -0.01
N ALA A 140 -5.33 4.69 -0.22
CA ALA A 140 -6.28 4.11 0.71
C ALA A 140 -5.65 3.85 2.09
N ASN A 141 -4.44 3.26 2.11
CA ASN A 141 -3.70 2.99 3.34
C ASN A 141 -3.25 4.28 4.04
N LEU A 142 -2.74 5.28 3.30
CA LEU A 142 -2.39 6.58 3.88
C LEU A 142 -3.60 7.24 4.58
N ARG A 143 -4.78 7.19 3.95
CA ARG A 143 -6.02 7.69 4.54
C ARG A 143 -6.41 6.93 5.80
N GLN A 144 -6.38 5.59 5.77
CA GLN A 144 -6.71 4.78 6.94
C GLN A 144 -5.79 5.07 8.13
N ILE A 145 -4.48 5.17 7.88
CA ILE A 145 -3.48 5.50 8.91
C ILE A 145 -3.73 6.90 9.48
N SER A 146 -4.10 7.87 8.63
CA SER A 146 -4.48 9.21 9.08
C SER A 146 -5.73 9.19 9.96
N THR A 147 -6.74 8.36 9.64
CA THR A 147 -7.95 8.18 10.46
C THR A 147 -7.59 7.63 11.83
N TRP A 148 -6.87 6.51 11.89
CA TRP A 148 -6.45 5.91 13.15
C TRP A 148 -5.64 6.86 14.02
N LEU A 149 -4.70 7.60 13.42
CA LEU A 149 -3.89 8.56 14.17
C LEU A 149 -4.73 9.71 14.74
N ALA A 150 -5.72 10.18 14.00
CA ALA A 150 -6.66 11.20 14.47
C ALA A 150 -7.55 10.69 15.62
N GLU A 151 -7.98 9.42 15.56
CA GLU A 151 -8.72 8.78 16.64
C GLU A 151 -7.88 8.67 17.91
N VAL A 152 -6.64 8.17 17.82
CA VAL A 152 -5.68 8.14 18.94
C VAL A 152 -5.44 9.55 19.49
N HIS A 153 -5.37 10.56 18.64
CA HIS A 153 -5.21 11.95 19.05
C HIS A 153 -6.40 12.48 19.86
N SER A 154 -7.61 12.20 19.40
CA SER A 154 -8.85 12.53 20.11
C SER A 154 -8.96 11.80 21.45
N LEU A 155 -8.61 10.52 21.49
CA LEU A 155 -8.57 9.72 22.72
C LEU A 155 -7.60 10.29 23.74
N HIS A 156 -6.42 10.73 23.31
CA HIS A 156 -5.47 11.38 24.19
C HIS A 156 -6.02 12.68 24.77
N GLU A 157 -6.67 13.52 23.96
CA GLU A 157 -7.29 14.75 24.46
C GLU A 157 -8.35 14.45 25.53
N LYS A 158 -9.18 13.42 25.30
CA LYS A 158 -10.23 12.98 26.23
C LYS A 158 -9.67 12.39 27.53
N ASN A 159 -8.64 11.54 27.44
CA ASN A 159 -8.06 10.82 28.56
C ASN A 159 -7.02 11.65 29.35
N GLY A 160 -6.56 12.76 28.77
CA GLY A 160 -5.65 13.73 29.37
C GLY A 160 -4.17 13.44 29.11
N MET A 161 -3.32 14.46 29.30
CA MET A 161 -1.90 14.42 28.94
C MET A 161 -1.04 13.43 29.77
N GLY A 162 -1.60 12.82 30.82
CA GLY A 162 -0.91 11.75 31.54
C GLY A 162 -1.11 10.37 30.89
N TRP A 163 -2.04 10.22 29.95
CA TRP A 163 -2.55 8.92 29.51
C TRP A 163 -1.48 8.00 28.90
N VAL A 164 -0.68 8.53 27.97
CA VAL A 164 0.36 7.75 27.30
C VAL A 164 1.71 7.80 28.01
N SER A 165 1.82 8.55 29.09
CA SER A 165 3.08 8.66 29.83
C SER A 165 3.28 7.40 30.68
N PRO A 166 4.44 6.70 30.57
CA PRO A 166 4.75 5.53 31.40
C PRO A 166 4.67 5.81 32.91
N TYR A 167 4.86 7.06 33.32
CA TYR A 167 4.82 7.51 34.72
C TYR A 167 3.62 8.43 35.02
N GLY A 168 2.69 8.62 34.07
CA GLY A 168 1.59 9.58 34.20
C GLY A 168 1.98 11.07 34.24
N CYS A 169 3.20 11.43 33.82
CA CYS A 169 3.70 12.79 33.74
C CYS A 169 3.04 13.56 32.58
N PRO A 170 2.34 14.68 32.86
CA PRO A 170 1.68 15.48 31.83
C PRO A 170 2.64 16.03 30.76
N GLU A 171 3.89 16.31 31.11
CA GLU A 171 4.88 16.86 30.17
C GLU A 171 5.24 15.87 29.06
N ASP A 172 5.43 14.59 29.42
CA ASP A 172 5.77 13.54 28.46
C ASP A 172 4.60 13.27 27.51
N GLY A 173 3.37 13.24 28.02
CA GLY A 173 2.21 13.06 27.14
C GLY A 173 1.88 14.30 26.32
N GLN A 174 2.17 15.52 26.79
CA GLN A 174 2.09 16.72 25.95
C GLN A 174 3.04 16.61 24.75
N GLN A 175 4.28 16.17 24.97
CA GLN A 175 5.22 15.98 23.86
C GLN A 175 4.72 14.91 22.87
N ALA A 176 4.16 13.81 23.36
CA ALA A 176 3.55 12.79 22.49
C ALA A 176 2.33 13.33 21.72
N TYR A 177 1.51 14.17 22.37
CA TYR A 177 0.35 14.83 21.76
C TYR A 177 0.76 15.75 20.61
N ASP A 178 1.77 16.59 20.85
CA ASP A 178 2.31 17.51 19.85
C ASP A 178 2.94 16.76 18.67
N ASN A 179 3.68 15.67 18.94
CA ASN A 179 4.25 14.81 17.91
C ASN A 179 3.16 14.17 17.03
N ARG A 180 2.07 13.68 17.63
CA ARG A 180 0.92 13.17 16.87
C ARG A 180 0.28 14.25 16.01
N SER A 181 0.06 15.44 16.56
CA SER A 181 -0.50 16.57 15.81
C SER A 181 0.37 16.92 14.57
N ASN A 182 1.70 16.94 14.74
CA ASN A 182 2.63 17.16 13.63
C ASN A 182 2.54 16.06 12.56
N SER A 183 2.49 14.78 12.97
CA SER A 183 2.32 13.66 12.05
C SER A 183 0.98 13.70 11.30
N ILE A 184 -0.12 14.07 11.98
CA ILE A 184 -1.43 14.29 11.34
C ILE A 184 -1.32 15.35 10.24
N ASN A 185 -0.76 16.51 10.57
CA ASN A 185 -0.61 17.61 9.60
C ASN A 185 0.24 17.19 8.38
N LYS A 186 1.34 16.45 8.60
CA LYS A 186 2.18 15.93 7.52
C LYS A 186 1.43 14.91 6.67
N LEU A 187 0.73 13.96 7.28
CA LEU A 187 -0.07 12.95 6.57
C LEU A 187 -1.16 13.60 5.71
N SER A 188 -1.91 14.55 6.28
CA SER A 188 -2.92 15.30 5.52
C SER A 188 -2.30 16.03 4.33
N HIS A 189 -1.14 16.67 4.52
CA HIS A 189 -0.43 17.33 3.43
C HIS A 189 0.03 16.36 2.32
N ILE A 190 0.54 15.19 2.71
CA ILE A 190 0.95 14.13 1.76
C ILE A 190 -0.26 13.67 0.93
N ILE A 191 -1.37 13.32 1.59
CA ILE A 191 -2.60 12.85 0.94
C ILE A 191 -3.11 13.91 -0.05
N GLU A 192 -3.24 15.16 0.40
CA GLU A 192 -3.68 16.25 -0.46
C GLU A 192 -2.75 16.48 -1.65
N THR A 193 -1.44 16.31 -1.47
CA THR A 193 -0.46 16.51 -2.54
C THR A 193 -0.61 15.42 -3.60
N ILE A 194 -0.70 14.15 -3.20
CA ILE A 194 -0.91 13.03 -4.12
C ILE A 194 -2.22 13.23 -4.89
N GLU A 195 -3.31 13.56 -4.20
CA GLU A 195 -4.63 13.77 -4.81
C GLU A 195 -4.69 14.93 -5.82
N LYS A 196 -3.79 15.90 -5.72
CA LYS A 196 -3.70 17.05 -6.63
C LYS A 196 -2.64 16.86 -7.72
N ASN A 197 -1.80 15.83 -7.62
CA ASN A 197 -0.63 15.63 -8.47
C ASN A 197 -0.93 14.73 -9.67
N PHE A 198 -1.73 15.23 -10.60
CA PHE A 198 -2.12 14.48 -11.81
C PHE A 198 -1.02 14.41 -12.88
N ASP A 199 -0.16 15.42 -13.00
CA ASP A 199 0.70 15.63 -14.18
C ASP A 199 2.10 16.27 -13.92
N ALA A 200 2.68 16.12 -12.73
CA ALA A 200 4.05 16.63 -12.50
C ALA A 200 5.15 15.81 -13.21
#